data_AF-A0A8X6L384-F1
#
_entry.id   AF-A0A8X6L384-F1
#
_cell.length_a   1.000
_cell.length_b   1.000
_cell.length_c   1.000
_cell.angle_alpha   90.00
_cell.angle_beta   90.00
_cell.angle_gamma   90.00
#
_symmetry.space_group_name_H-M   'P 1'
#
loop_
_entity.id
_entity.type
_entity.pdbx_description
1 polymer ?
#
loop_
_entity_poly.entity_id
_entity_poly.type
_entity_poly.pdbx_seq_one_letter_code
_entity_poly.pdbx_strand_id
1 'polypeptide(L)'
;MGKSFHSLAFQYRISYSWISVITREVVEAIIRRMFHVVVPTPTMVQSQNITQQYFSKWHFPNCGRAIDGKHVRIKAPKNSGSLFYNYKDYL
;
A
#
# COMPACT_ATOMS: atom_id res chain seq x y z
N MET A 1 1.36 9.26 8.28
CA MET A 1 0.87 8.17 9.15
C MET A 1 -0.62 8.37 9.39
N GLY A 2 -1.42 7.30 9.35
CA GLY A 2 -2.87 7.36 9.64
C GLY A 2 -3.15 7.55 11.13
N LYS A 3 -4.36 8.03 11.47
CA LYS A 3 -4.85 8.08 12.86
C LYS A 3 -5.54 6.76 13.24
N SER A 4 -5.42 6.35 14.50
CA SER A 4 -6.18 5.22 15.02
C SER A 4 -7.67 5.58 15.15
N PHE A 5 -8.54 4.58 15.11
CA PHE A 5 -9.99 4.79 15.31
C PHE A 5 -10.31 5.36 16.69
N HIS A 6 -9.54 5.01 17.72
CA HIS A 6 -9.66 5.62 19.05
C HIS A 6 -9.36 7.13 19.02
N SER A 7 -8.31 7.54 18.32
CA SER A 7 -7.97 8.96 18.19
C SER A 7 -9.07 9.73 17.45
N LEU A 8 -9.64 9.14 16.40
CA LEU A 8 -10.74 9.74 15.63
C LEU A 8 -12.03 9.82 16.46
N ALA A 9 -12.38 8.77 17.20
CA ALA A 9 -13.53 8.75 18.10
C ALA A 9 -13.47 9.87 19.14
N PHE A 10 -12.31 10.06 19.77
CA PHE A 10 -12.09 11.14 20.71
C PHE A 10 -12.20 12.52 20.04
N GLN A 11 -11.56 12.71 18.88
CA GLN A 11 -11.55 13.99 18.18
C GLN A 11 -12.95 14.44 17.73
N TYR A 12 -13.75 13.52 17.20
CA TYR A 12 -15.09 13.84 16.68
C TYR A 12 -16.19 13.63 17.71
N ARG A 13 -15.87 13.14 18.91
CA ARG A 13 -16.82 12.81 19.99
C ARG A 13 -17.92 11.84 19.53
N ILE A 14 -17.53 10.89 18.67
CA ILE A 14 -18.40 9.84 18.13
C ILE A 14 -17.94 8.51 18.71
N SER A 15 -18.84 7.56 18.91
CA SER A 15 -18.47 6.25 19.42
C SER A 15 -17.47 5.54 18.49
N TYR A 16 -16.61 4.71 19.08
CA TYR A 16 -15.63 3.92 18.33
C TYR A 16 -16.29 3.04 17.25
N SER A 17 -17.44 2.43 17.57
CA SER A 17 -18.21 1.60 16.64
C SER A 17 -18.65 2.39 15.41
N TRP A 18 -19.18 3.60 15.61
CA TRP A 18 -19.62 4.46 14.51
C TRP A 18 -18.46 5.00 13.68
N ILE A 19 -17.33 5.36 14.29
CA ILE A 19 -16.13 5.75 13.53
C ILE A 19 -15.67 4.63 12.58
N SER A 20 -15.70 3.37 13.02
CA SER A 20 -15.36 2.23 12.16
C SER A 20 -16.29 2.12 10.95
N VAL A 21 -17.60 2.28 11.16
CA VAL A 21 -18.60 2.27 10.09
C VAL A 21 -18.40 3.43 9.12
N ILE A 22 -18.35 4.67 9.63
CA ILE A 22 -18.18 5.89 8.84
C ILE A 22 -16.88 5.84 8.03
N THR A 23 -15.78 5.41 8.65
CA THR A 23 -14.48 5.31 7.96
C THR A 23 -14.58 4.38 6.76
N ARG A 24 -15.21 3.21 6.92
CA ARG A 24 -15.39 2.25 5.83
C ARG A 24 -16.23 2.84 4.70
N GLU A 25 -17.37 3.46 5.02
CA GLU A 25 -18.27 4.07 4.03
C GLU A 25 -17.58 5.19 3.23
N VAL A 26 -16.85 6.06 3.92
CA VAL A 26 -16.12 7.17 3.28
C VAL A 26 -15.00 6.62 2.39
N VAL A 27 -14.22 5.64 2.86
CA VAL A 27 -13.16 5.00 2.06
C VAL A 27 -13.75 4.34 0.81
N GLU A 28 -14.87 3.64 0.94
CA GLU A 28 -15.54 3.02 -0.20
C GLU A 28 -16.04 4.07 -1.21
N ALA A 29 -16.67 5.15 -0.73
CA ALA A 29 -17.13 6.25 -1.58
C ALA A 29 -15.96 6.91 -2.34
N ILE A 30 -14.84 7.13 -1.65
CA ILE A 30 -13.61 7.67 -2.24
C ILE A 30 -13.08 6.73 -3.32
N ILE A 31 -12.92 5.44 -3.01
CA ILE A 31 -12.44 4.44 -3.97
C ILE A 31 -13.34 4.45 -5.21
N ARG A 32 -14.67 4.39 -5.02
CA ARG A 32 -15.63 4.32 -6.13
C ARG A 32 -15.54 5.53 -7.07
N ARG A 33 -15.19 6.71 -6.55
CA ARG A 33 -15.09 7.95 -7.32
C ARG A 33 -13.69 8.22 -7.87
N MET A 34 -12.64 7.87 -7.13
CA MET A 34 -11.27 8.30 -7.43
C MET A 34 -10.40 7.20 -8.04
N PHE A 35 -10.78 5.92 -7.91
CA PHE A 35 -9.90 4.82 -8.31
C PHE A 35 -9.46 4.90 -9.77
N HIS A 36 -10.37 5.22 -10.69
CA HIS A 36 -10.06 5.33 -12.12
C HIS A 36 -9.18 6.54 -12.46
N VAL A 37 -9.23 7.61 -11.66
CA VAL A 37 -8.41 8.82 -11.84
C VAL A 37 -6.99 8.58 -11.33
N VAL A 38 -6.87 7.94 -10.16
CA VAL A 38 -5.59 7.71 -9.48
C VAL A 38 -4.85 6.50 -10.03
N VAL A 39 -5.60 5.46 -10.44
CA VAL A 39 -5.08 4.17 -10.90
C VAL A 39 -5.71 3.87 -12.26
N PRO A 40 -5.32 4.60 -13.33
CA PRO A 40 -5.85 4.36 -14.67
C PRO A 40 -5.45 2.97 -15.14
N THR A 41 -6.33 2.24 -15.83
CA THR A 41 -6.03 0.91 -16.39
C THR A 41 -4.91 1.03 -17.42
N PRO A 42 -3.81 0.26 -17.29
CA PRO A 42 -2.70 0.37 -18.23
C PRO A 42 -3.04 -0.35 -19.54
N THR A 43 -2.53 0.15 -20.66
CA THR A 43 -2.55 -0.61 -21.91
C THR A 43 -1.59 -1.82 -21.81
N MET A 44 -1.78 -2.86 -22.62
CA MET A 44 -0.88 -4.03 -22.64
C MET A 44 0.59 -3.64 -22.82
N VAL A 45 0.87 -2.70 -23.73
CA VAL A 45 2.22 -2.18 -23.99
C VAL A 45 2.82 -1.49 -22.75
N GLN A 46 2.02 -0.68 -22.05
CA GLN A 46 2.46 -0.02 -20.82
C GLN A 46 2.78 -1.05 -19.74
N SER A 47 1.93 -2.07 -19.57
CA SER A 47 2.15 -3.13 -18.59
C SER A 47 3.45 -3.92 -18.86
N GLN A 48 3.72 -4.24 -20.13
CA GLN A 48 4.96 -4.89 -20.56
C GLN A 48 6.19 -4.02 -20.26
N ASN A 49 6.13 -2.74 -20.60
CA ASN A 49 7.22 -1.80 -20.31
C ASN A 49 7.49 -1.66 -18.82
N ILE A 50 6.44 -1.53 -18.00
CA ILE A 50 6.59 -1.46 -16.54
C ILE A 50 7.25 -2.74 -16.02
N THR A 51 6.76 -3.90 -16.45
CA THR A 51 7.30 -5.21 -16.03
C THR A 51 8.79 -5.34 -16.38
N GLN A 52 9.17 -4.93 -17.59
CA GLN A 52 10.56 -4.95 -18.03
C GLN A 52 11.42 -3.99 -17.21
N GLN A 53 10.94 -2.77 -16.93
CA GLN A 53 11.65 -1.81 -16.09
C GLN A 53 11.87 -2.33 -14.67
N TYR A 54 10.88 -2.99 -14.07
CA TYR A 54 11.03 -3.60 -12.75
C TYR A 54 12.04 -4.75 -12.76
N PHE A 55 12.00 -5.58 -13.80
CA PHE A 55 12.97 -6.65 -13.98
C PHE A 55 14.39 -6.11 -14.14
N SER A 56 14.61 -5.11 -15.00
CA SER A 56 15.95 -4.56 -15.23
C SER A 56 16.54 -3.85 -14.01
N LYS A 57 15.72 -3.17 -13.19
CA LYS A 57 16.20 -2.42 -12.03
C LYS A 57 16.35 -3.28 -10.77
N TRP A 58 15.42 -4.21 -10.55
CA TRP A 58 15.31 -4.92 -9.28
C TRP A 58 15.25 -6.45 -9.43
N HIS A 59 15.44 -6.99 -10.64
CA HIS A 59 15.27 -8.42 -10.93
C HIS A 59 13.93 -8.97 -10.44
N PHE A 60 12.89 -8.13 -10.48
CA PHE A 60 11.56 -8.46 -9.97
C PHE A 60 10.58 -8.67 -11.14
N PRO A 61 10.39 -9.92 -11.60
CA PRO A 61 9.58 -10.23 -12.78
C PRO A 61 8.09 -10.03 -12.52
N ASN A 62 7.32 -9.83 -13.59
CA ASN A 62 5.85 -9.73 -13.57
C ASN A 62 5.29 -8.60 -12.67
N CYS A 63 6.07 -7.57 -12.40
CA CYS A 63 5.61 -6.42 -11.63
C CYS A 63 4.95 -5.38 -12.54
N GLY A 64 3.62 -5.38 -12.57
CA GLY A 64 2.85 -4.43 -13.38
C GLY A 64 2.70 -3.05 -12.75
N ARG A 65 2.83 -2.93 -11.41
CA ARG A 65 2.69 -1.67 -10.63
C ARG A 65 3.39 -1.80 -9.28
N ALA A 66 3.79 -0.67 -8.71
CA ALA A 66 4.05 -0.54 -7.28
C ALA A 66 3.21 0.59 -6.68
N ILE A 67 2.84 0.41 -5.41
CA ILE A 67 2.18 1.42 -4.60
C ILE A 67 3.15 1.76 -3.47
N ASP A 68 3.62 3.01 -3.43
CA ASP A 68 4.42 3.49 -2.32
C ASP A 68 3.50 4.11 -1.26
N GLY A 69 3.36 3.44 -0.12
CA GLY A 69 2.41 3.88 0.91
C GLY A 69 2.39 3.03 2.17
N LYS A 70 2.93 1.81 2.12
CA LYS A 70 3.14 0.99 3.30
C LYS A 70 4.44 0.21 3.16
N HIS A 71 5.35 0.38 4.12
CA HIS A 71 6.51 -0.48 4.26
C HIS A 71 6.03 -1.91 4.55
N VAL A 72 6.09 -2.79 3.55
CA VAL A 72 5.74 -4.21 3.71
C VAL A 72 6.94 -4.91 4.35
N ARG A 73 6.74 -5.58 5.48
CA ARG A 73 7.79 -6.39 6.11
C ARG A 73 8.13 -7.54 5.19
N ILE A 74 9.34 -7.55 4.65
CA ILE A 74 9.88 -8.66 3.87
C ILE A 74 10.64 -9.56 4.84
N LYS A 75 10.25 -10.84 4.89
CA LYS A 75 11.04 -11.84 5.63
C LYS A 75 12.25 -12.21 4.79
N ALA A 76 13.45 -11.99 5.33
CA ALA A 76 14.69 -12.39 4.69
C ALA A 76 14.68 -13.91 4.36
N PRO A 77 15.10 -14.32 3.16
CA PRO A 77 15.31 -15.73 2.86
C PRO A 77 16.35 -16.37 3.79
N LYS A 78 16.32 -17.70 3.91
CA LYS A 78 17.35 -18.42 4.70
C LYS A 78 18.72 -18.21 4.07
N ASN A 79 19.76 -18.13 4.92
CA ASN A 79 21.17 -17.99 4.54
C ASN A 79 21.53 -16.70 3.78
N SER A 80 20.75 -15.63 3.90
CA SER A 80 21.01 -14.37 3.19
C SER A 80 21.92 -13.39 3.95
N GLY A 81 22.47 -13.77 5.10
CA GLY A 81 23.29 -12.88 5.93
C GLY A 81 22.59 -11.57 6.26
N SER A 82 23.31 -10.45 6.12
CA SER A 82 22.80 -9.09 6.35
C SER A 82 22.17 -8.42 5.11
N LEU A 83 22.13 -9.10 3.95
CA LEU A 83 21.67 -8.51 2.68
C LEU A 83 20.23 -8.00 2.71
N PHE A 84 19.39 -8.58 3.58
CA PHE A 84 18.00 -8.17 3.77
C PHE A 84 17.73 -7.73 5.22
N TYR A 85 18.78 -7.34 5.94
CA TYR A 85 18.64 -6.84 7.30
C TYR A 85 17.89 -5.50 7.30
N ASN A 86 16.78 -5.44 8.02
CA ASN A 86 16.01 -4.21 8.14
C ASN A 86 16.64 -3.30 9.19
N TYR A 87 17.48 -2.37 8.76
CA TYR A 87 18.15 -1.38 9.62
C TYR A 87 17.22 -0.36 10.28
N LYS A 88 15.92 -0.37 9.95
CA LYS A 88 14.95 0.56 10.52
C LYS A 88 14.24 -0.01 11.77
N ASP A 89 14.78 -1.06 12.40
CA ASP A 89 14.29 -1.67 13.65
C ASP A 89 12.76 -1.75 13.72
N TYR A 90 12.14 -2.35 12.70
CA TYR A 90 10.71 -2.62 12.69
C TYR A 90 10.44 -4.02 13.28
N LEU A 91 9.78 -4.07 14.44
CA LEU A 91 9.08 -5.26 14.94
C LEU A 91 7.98 -5.75 13.96
#